data_AF-A0A3P8GL30-F1
#
_entry.id   AF-A0A3P8GL30-F1
#
_cell.length_a   1.000
_cell.length_b   1.000
_cell.length_c   1.000
_cell.angle_alpha   90.00
_cell.angle_beta   90.00
_cell.angle_gamma   90.00
#
_symmetry.space_group_name_H-M   'P 1'
#
loop_
_entity.id
_entity.type
_entity.pdbx_description
1 polymer ?
#
loop_
_entity_poly.entity_id
_entity_poly.type
_entity_poly.pdbx_seq_one_letter_code
_entity_poly.pdbx_strand_id
1 'polypeptide(L)'
;MVIGANRISDASRLTTVLQCLLLVCKIFLSLNCQDLPEFFEDNMQDWMTFFRSLLQLNASTLNLTNGTNENNNATVLIEQIKSQICDNASLYASKYEPEFASYLPGFVTDVWEMLLGTSAQTKYDLLIGNAIGFLSCVISRPQHRYLFENPETLQKLCEKVILPNMHFRGK
;
A
#
# COMPACT_ATOMS: atom_id res chain seq x y z
N MET A 1 -6.24 -12.71 7.71
CA MET A 1 -6.34 -11.74 8.84
C MET A 1 -7.55 -12.12 9.65
N VAL A 2 -7.43 -12.35 10.96
CA VAL A 2 -8.61 -12.67 11.79
C VAL A 2 -9.46 -11.40 11.93
N ILE A 3 -10.35 -11.19 10.98
CA ILE A 3 -11.47 -10.26 11.06
C ILE A 3 -12.62 -11.08 11.64
N GLY A 4 -12.76 -11.07 12.98
CA GLY A 4 -13.76 -11.89 13.69
C GLY A 4 -13.64 -11.76 15.21
N ALA A 5 -14.60 -12.36 15.95
CA ALA A 5 -14.88 -12.17 17.39
C ALA A 5 -13.71 -12.42 18.39
N ASN A 6 -12.52 -12.79 17.93
CA ASN A 6 -11.28 -12.85 18.70
C ASN A 6 -10.43 -11.61 18.43
N ARG A 7 -10.90 -10.43 18.86
CA ARG A 7 -10.12 -9.19 18.77
C ARG A 7 -8.82 -9.38 19.55
N ILE A 8 -7.67 -9.30 18.86
CA ILE A 8 -6.38 -9.18 19.53
C ILE A 8 -6.35 -7.78 20.17
N SER A 9 -6.71 -7.71 21.44
CA SER A 9 -6.64 -6.48 22.26
C SER A 9 -5.24 -6.24 22.82
N ASP A 10 -4.30 -7.17 22.61
CA ASP A 10 -2.91 -7.06 23.02
C ASP A 10 -2.07 -6.39 21.93
N ALA A 11 -1.65 -5.14 22.16
CA ALA A 11 -0.82 -4.35 21.24
C ALA A 11 0.49 -5.07 20.86
N SER A 12 1.10 -5.78 21.82
CA SER A 12 2.30 -6.60 21.59
C SER A 12 2.07 -7.72 20.55
N ARG A 13 0.99 -8.49 20.70
CA ARG A 13 0.64 -9.58 19.75
C ARG A 13 0.32 -9.03 18.36
N LEU A 14 -0.38 -7.90 18.30
CA LEU A 14 -0.68 -7.23 17.05
C LEU A 14 0.61 -6.78 16.33
N THR A 15 1.56 -6.23 17.08
CA THR A 15 2.89 -5.85 16.55
C THR A 15 3.61 -7.04 15.93
N THR A 16 3.62 -8.19 16.62
CA THR A 16 4.22 -9.42 16.08
C THR A 16 3.52 -9.88 14.79
N VAL A 17 2.19 -9.87 14.75
CA VAL A 17 1.43 -10.24 13.55
C VAL A 17 1.76 -9.31 12.38
N LEU A 18 1.85 -8.00 12.62
CA LEU A 18 2.22 -7.02 11.59
C LEU A 18 3.65 -7.23 11.09
N GLN A 19 4.60 -7.58 11.96
CA GLN A 19 5.96 -7.95 11.54
C GLN A 19 5.96 -9.19 10.63
N CYS A 20 5.20 -10.23 10.99
CA CYS A 20 5.06 -11.42 10.14
C CYS A 20 4.44 -11.06 8.79
N LEU A 21 3.40 -10.22 8.77
CA LEU A 21 2.75 -9.77 7.52
C LEU A 21 3.73 -8.99 6.63
N LEU A 22 4.54 -8.11 7.21
CA LEU A 22 5.58 -7.39 6.46
C LEU A 22 6.60 -8.35 5.83
N LEU A 23 7.04 -9.36 6.59
CA LEU A 23 7.96 -10.37 6.08
C LEU A 23 7.34 -11.19 4.96
N VAL A 24 6.06 -11.58 5.08
CA VAL A 24 5.32 -12.26 4.01
C VAL A 24 5.29 -11.40 2.73
N CYS A 25 5.01 -10.10 2.85
CA CYS A 25 5.00 -9.20 1.69
C CYS A 25 6.39 -9.07 1.02
N LYS A 26 7.46 -9.07 1.81
CA LYS A 26 8.85 -9.05 1.29
C LYS A 26 9.24 -10.35 0.62
N ILE A 27 8.91 -11.49 1.24
CA ILE A 27 9.15 -12.82 0.68
C ILE A 27 8.38 -12.97 -0.63
N PHE A 28 7.13 -12.50 -0.68
CA PHE A 28 6.33 -12.47 -1.90
C PHE A 28 7.08 -11.73 -3.03
N LEU A 29 7.63 -10.54 -2.75
CA LEU A 29 8.43 -9.82 -3.74
C LEU A 29 9.64 -10.65 -4.21
N SER A 30 10.40 -11.21 -3.26
CA SER A 30 11.61 -11.99 -3.58
C SER A 30 11.30 -13.24 -4.42
N LEU A 31 10.16 -13.90 -4.19
CA LEU A 31 9.77 -15.08 -4.96
C LEU A 31 9.28 -14.72 -6.37
N ASN A 32 8.74 -13.51 -6.56
CA ASN A 32 8.15 -13.08 -7.82
C ASN A 32 9.04 -12.12 -8.62
N CYS A 33 10.21 -11.70 -8.11
CA CYS A 33 11.02 -10.67 -8.78
C CYS A 33 11.70 -11.19 -10.06
N GLN A 34 12.12 -12.45 -10.08
CA GLN A 34 12.83 -13.06 -11.22
C GLN A 34 11.87 -13.56 -12.30
N ASP A 35 10.75 -14.16 -11.93
CA ASP A 35 9.68 -14.60 -12.82
C ASP A 35 8.37 -14.73 -12.03
N LEU A 36 7.23 -14.93 -12.70
CA LEU A 36 5.95 -15.23 -12.07
C LEU A 36 5.79 -16.75 -11.98
N PRO A 37 5.94 -17.37 -10.80
CA PRO A 37 5.75 -18.81 -10.67
C PRO A 37 4.26 -19.16 -10.83
N GLU A 38 3.96 -20.30 -11.46
CA GLU A 38 2.60 -20.80 -11.75
C GLU A 38 1.67 -20.77 -10.53
N PHE A 39 2.19 -21.15 -9.35
CA PHE A 39 1.42 -21.07 -8.09
C PHE A 39 0.91 -19.66 -7.79
N PHE A 40 1.70 -18.62 -8.05
CA PHE A 40 1.28 -17.23 -7.80
C PHE A 40 0.35 -16.70 -8.89
N GLU A 41 0.47 -17.19 -10.12
CA GLU A 41 -0.45 -16.90 -11.21
C GLU A 41 -1.84 -17.50 -10.92
N ASP A 42 -1.91 -18.79 -10.59
CA ASP A 42 -3.17 -19.50 -10.29
C ASP A 42 -3.90 -18.91 -9.08
N ASN A 43 -3.14 -18.43 -8.09
CA ASN A 43 -3.68 -17.88 -6.84
C ASN A 43 -3.66 -16.35 -6.82
N MET A 44 -3.53 -15.70 -8.00
CA MET A 44 -3.36 -14.24 -8.06
C MET A 44 -4.54 -13.50 -7.43
N GLN A 45 -5.77 -13.96 -7.63
CA GLN A 45 -6.96 -13.33 -7.06
C GLN A 45 -6.91 -13.26 -5.53
N ASP A 46 -6.49 -14.34 -4.88
CA ASP A 46 -6.41 -14.41 -3.41
C ASP A 46 -5.31 -13.48 -2.88
N TRP A 47 -4.15 -13.46 -3.53
CA TRP A 47 -3.05 -12.57 -3.18
C TRP A 47 -3.41 -11.10 -3.37
N MET A 48 -4.02 -10.75 -4.50
CA MET A 48 -4.41 -9.37 -4.79
C MET A 48 -5.52 -8.90 -3.85
N THR A 49 -6.51 -9.75 -3.55
CA THR A 49 -7.54 -9.44 -2.55
C THR A 49 -6.93 -9.23 -1.16
N PHE A 50 -5.97 -10.07 -0.78
CA PHE A 50 -5.26 -9.95 0.48
C PHE A 50 -4.47 -8.64 0.57
N PHE A 51 -3.69 -8.29 -0.45
CA PHE A 51 -2.93 -7.03 -0.48
C PHE A 51 -3.82 -5.79 -0.46
N ARG A 52 -4.94 -5.79 -1.19
CA ARG A 52 -5.92 -4.70 -1.11
C ARG A 52 -6.50 -4.55 0.30
N SER A 53 -6.82 -5.65 0.97
CA SER A 53 -7.28 -5.62 2.37
C SER A 53 -6.23 -5.01 3.33
N LEU A 54 -4.95 -5.24 3.07
CA LEU A 54 -3.85 -4.67 3.84
C LEU A 54 -3.63 -3.18 3.55
N LEU A 55 -3.82 -2.71 2.31
CA LEU A 55 -3.78 -1.28 1.96
C LEU A 55 -4.86 -0.48 2.69
N GLN A 56 -6.02 -1.10 2.90
CA GLN A 56 -7.16 -0.50 3.60
C GLN A 56 -7.05 -0.55 5.14
N LEU A 57 -6.05 -1.23 5.71
CA LEU A 57 -5.81 -1.23 7.15
C LEU A 57 -5.47 0.16 7.66
N ASN A 58 -6.16 0.61 8.71
CA ASN A 58 -5.89 1.91 9.34
C ASN A 58 -5.64 1.76 10.84
N ALA A 59 -4.80 2.61 11.41
CA ALA A 59 -4.49 2.58 12.85
C ALA A 59 -5.75 2.67 13.73
N SER A 60 -6.77 3.41 13.27
CA SER A 60 -8.09 3.50 13.91
C SER A 60 -8.87 2.19 13.90
N THR A 61 -8.76 1.38 12.84
CA THR A 61 -9.44 0.06 12.76
C THR A 61 -8.88 -0.95 13.75
N LEU A 62 -7.65 -0.71 14.24
CA LEU A 62 -6.94 -1.55 15.17
C LEU A 62 -6.88 -0.95 16.59
N ASN A 63 -7.63 0.12 16.87
CA ASN A 63 -7.63 0.84 18.15
C ASN A 63 -6.24 1.28 18.64
N LEU A 64 -5.32 1.57 17.71
CA LEU A 64 -3.94 1.97 18.03
C LEU A 64 -3.80 3.46 18.41
N THR A 65 -4.91 4.19 18.53
CA THR A 65 -4.93 5.66 18.72
C THR A 65 -4.49 6.12 20.11
N ASN A 66 -4.23 5.20 21.05
CA ASN A 66 -4.08 5.51 22.47
C ASN A 66 -2.66 5.94 22.87
N GLY A 67 -1.78 6.22 21.90
CA GLY A 67 -0.50 6.92 22.10
C GLY A 67 0.61 6.16 22.85
N THR A 68 0.48 4.84 23.06
CA THR A 68 1.56 4.05 23.69
C THR A 68 2.72 3.78 22.71
N ASN A 69 3.92 3.48 23.24
CA ASN A 69 5.09 3.15 22.41
C ASN A 69 4.85 1.93 21.49
N GLU A 70 4.13 0.91 21.97
CA GLU A 70 3.78 -0.25 21.14
C GLU A 70 2.82 0.12 20.00
N ASN A 71 1.88 1.03 20.25
CA ASN A 71 0.97 1.51 19.21
C ASN A 71 1.70 2.30 18.12
N ASN A 72 2.73 3.06 18.49
CA ASN A 72 3.59 3.74 17.52
C ASN A 72 4.31 2.73 16.63
N ASN A 73 4.92 1.69 17.21
CA ASN A 73 5.58 0.62 16.46
C ASN A 73 4.62 -0.10 15.51
N ALA A 74 3.42 -0.45 15.97
CA ALA A 74 2.40 -1.07 15.13
C ALA A 74 1.97 -0.16 13.97
N THR A 75 1.85 1.15 14.21
CA THR A 75 1.52 2.12 13.16
C THR A 75 2.63 2.19 12.10
N VAL A 76 3.89 2.26 12.51
CA VAL A 76 5.04 2.23 11.59
C VAL A 76 5.06 0.93 10.76
N LEU A 77 4.74 -0.21 11.36
CA LEU A 77 4.67 -1.48 10.63
C LEU A 77 3.55 -1.49 9.58
N ILE A 78 2.39 -0.90 9.88
CA ILE A 78 1.31 -0.74 8.88
C ILE A 78 1.79 0.11 7.71
N GLU A 79 2.47 1.23 8.00
CA GLU A 79 3.06 2.09 6.97
C GLU A 79 4.07 1.32 6.09
N GLN A 80 4.94 0.50 6.70
CA GLN A 80 5.89 -0.35 5.98
C GLN A 80 5.23 -1.43 5.14
N ILE A 81 4.17 -2.07 5.64
CA ILE A 81 3.40 -3.08 4.90
C ILE A 81 2.80 -2.44 3.65
N LYS A 82 2.14 -1.28 3.80
CA LYS A 82 1.56 -0.55 2.67
C LYS A 82 2.62 -0.16 1.65
N SER A 83 3.77 0.34 2.10
CA SER A 83 4.90 0.69 1.23
C SER A 83 5.39 -0.53 0.44
N GLN A 84 5.53 -1.68 1.10
CA GLN A 84 5.96 -2.92 0.46
C GLN A 84 4.93 -3.43 -0.56
N ILE A 85 3.63 -3.26 -0.29
CA ILE A 85 2.57 -3.63 -1.23
C ILE A 85 2.61 -2.75 -2.47
N CYS A 86 2.90 -1.44 -2.35
CA CYS A 86 3.12 -0.57 -3.51
C CYS A 86 4.28 -1.07 -4.39
N ASP A 87 5.37 -1.56 -3.79
CA ASP A 87 6.49 -2.13 -4.54
C ASP A 87 6.09 -3.43 -5.25
N ASN A 88 5.35 -4.32 -4.56
CA ASN A 88 4.84 -5.56 -5.13
C ASN A 88 3.88 -5.29 -6.31
N ALA A 89 2.96 -4.34 -6.15
CA ALA A 89 2.04 -3.92 -7.20
C ALA A 89 2.77 -3.27 -8.37
N SER A 90 3.84 -2.51 -8.13
CA SER A 90 4.69 -1.93 -9.17
C SER A 90 5.41 -3.00 -9.99
N LEU A 91 5.94 -4.03 -9.32
CA LEU A 91 6.53 -5.18 -10.01
C LEU A 91 5.50 -5.85 -10.93
N TYR A 92 4.30 -6.14 -10.41
CA TYR A 92 3.26 -6.82 -11.18
C TYR A 92 2.75 -5.95 -12.34
N ALA A 93 2.47 -4.68 -12.10
CA ALA A 93 2.09 -3.74 -13.15
C ALA A 93 3.17 -3.56 -14.21
N SER A 94 4.45 -3.73 -13.85
CA SER A 94 5.55 -3.56 -14.80
C SER A 94 5.90 -4.82 -15.58
N LYS A 95 5.88 -5.99 -14.94
CA LYS A 95 6.45 -7.21 -15.49
C LYS A 95 5.43 -8.29 -15.84
N TYR A 96 4.29 -8.31 -15.14
CA TYR A 96 3.23 -9.31 -15.27
C TYR A 96 1.89 -8.63 -15.53
N GLU A 97 1.93 -7.64 -16.43
CA GLU A 97 0.79 -6.79 -16.72
C GLU A 97 -0.43 -7.55 -17.28
N PRO A 98 -0.27 -8.51 -18.22
CA PRO A 98 -1.42 -9.23 -18.76
C PRO A 98 -2.25 -9.93 -17.68
N GLU A 99 -1.58 -10.52 -16.70
CA GLU A 99 -2.20 -11.24 -15.58
C GLU A 99 -2.74 -10.26 -14.54
N PHE A 100 -2.00 -9.16 -14.28
CA PHE A 100 -2.35 -8.16 -13.27
C PHE A 100 -3.41 -7.14 -13.71
N ALA A 101 -3.66 -6.97 -15.01
CA ALA A 101 -4.48 -5.89 -15.58
C ALA A 101 -5.89 -5.81 -14.98
N SER A 102 -6.50 -6.94 -14.63
CA SER A 102 -7.84 -6.99 -14.03
C SER A 102 -7.89 -6.44 -12.60
N TYR A 103 -6.79 -6.52 -11.85
CA TYR A 103 -6.70 -6.07 -10.45
C TYR A 103 -6.21 -4.63 -10.33
N LEU A 104 -5.44 -4.17 -11.32
CA LEU A 104 -4.78 -2.87 -11.35
C LEU A 104 -5.71 -1.68 -11.03
N PRO A 105 -6.94 -1.55 -11.58
CA PRO A 105 -7.82 -0.43 -11.25
C PRO A 105 -8.18 -0.36 -9.75
N GLY A 106 -8.30 -1.52 -9.10
CA GLY A 106 -8.55 -1.62 -7.66
C GLY A 106 -7.37 -1.13 -6.83
N PHE A 107 -6.14 -1.50 -7.22
CA PHE A 107 -4.92 -1.02 -6.57
C PHE A 107 -4.71 0.48 -6.74
N VAL A 108 -4.96 0.98 -7.95
CA VAL A 108 -4.97 2.43 -8.23
C VAL A 108 -5.94 3.11 -7.26
N THR A 109 -7.19 2.68 -7.19
CA THR A 109 -8.17 3.30 -6.28
C THR A 109 -7.73 3.28 -4.82
N ASP A 110 -7.29 2.12 -4.30
CA ASP A 110 -6.87 1.98 -2.90
C ASP A 110 -5.65 2.84 -2.56
N VAL A 111 -4.66 2.92 -3.46
CA VAL A 111 -3.45 3.74 -3.24
C VAL A 111 -3.78 5.22 -3.25
N TRP A 112 -4.73 5.67 -4.07
CA TRP A 112 -5.20 7.06 -4.02
C TRP A 112 -5.90 7.38 -2.70
N GLU A 113 -6.83 6.54 -2.27
CA GLU A 113 -7.53 6.74 -0.99
C GLU A 113 -6.55 6.75 0.17
N MET A 114 -5.56 5.86 0.15
CA MET A 114 -4.46 5.82 1.12
C MET A 114 -3.65 7.12 1.13
N LEU A 115 -3.25 7.63 -0.03
CA LEU A 115 -2.50 8.89 -0.14
C LEU A 115 -3.32 10.08 0.37
N LEU A 116 -4.61 10.15 0.07
CA LEU A 116 -5.50 11.22 0.54
C LEU A 116 -5.72 11.17 2.06
N GLY A 117 -5.69 9.97 2.67
CA GLY A 117 -5.80 9.76 4.10
C GLY A 117 -4.48 9.94 4.87
N THR A 118 -3.35 10.02 4.18
CA THR A 118 -2.02 10.12 4.79
C THR A 118 -1.67 11.58 5.08
N SER A 119 -1.26 11.89 6.32
CA SER A 119 -0.87 13.25 6.68
C SER A 119 0.55 13.58 6.22
N ALA A 120 0.86 14.86 6.02
CA ALA A 120 2.17 15.33 5.55
C ALA A 120 3.27 15.34 6.64
N GLN A 121 3.37 14.26 7.42
CA GLN A 121 4.43 14.09 8.42
C GLN A 121 5.63 13.34 7.83
N THR A 122 6.84 13.71 8.23
CA THR A 122 8.12 13.15 7.73
C THR A 122 8.21 11.63 7.81
N LYS A 123 7.55 11.01 8.79
CA LYS A 123 7.54 9.55 8.91
C LYS A 123 6.86 8.83 7.74
N TYR A 124 5.96 9.50 7.02
CA TYR A 124 5.23 8.92 5.89
C TYR A 124 5.92 9.14 4.54
N ASP A 125 7.06 9.85 4.48
CA ASP A 125 7.69 10.23 3.21
C ASP A 125 8.06 9.00 2.36
N LEU A 126 8.50 7.90 3.00
CA LEU A 126 8.81 6.64 2.30
C LEU A 126 7.56 6.03 1.67
N LEU A 127 6.46 5.94 2.43
CA LEU A 127 5.19 5.40 1.94
C LEU A 127 4.65 6.23 0.78
N ILE A 128 4.67 7.56 0.91
CA ILE A 128 4.22 8.50 -0.12
C ILE A 128 5.08 8.36 -1.37
N GLY A 129 6.41 8.27 -1.21
CA GLY A 129 7.35 8.07 -2.31
C GLY A 129 7.08 6.79 -3.10
N ASN A 130 6.94 5.64 -2.41
CA ASN A 130 6.65 4.37 -3.06
C ASN A 130 5.27 4.34 -3.72
N ALA A 131 4.26 4.93 -3.06
CA ALA A 131 2.92 5.04 -3.62
C ALA A 131 2.92 5.88 -4.91
N ILE A 132 3.53 7.07 -4.90
CA ILE A 132 3.69 7.90 -6.11
C ILE A 132 4.52 7.17 -7.17
N GLY A 133 5.54 6.41 -6.77
CA GLY A 133 6.33 5.56 -7.66
C GLY A 133 5.47 4.53 -8.38
N PHE A 134 4.59 3.82 -7.65
CA PHE A 134 3.61 2.91 -8.23
C PHE A 134 2.69 3.63 -9.22
N LEU A 135 2.11 4.78 -8.84
CA LEU A 135 1.22 5.53 -9.73
C LEU A 135 1.93 5.98 -11.01
N SER A 136 3.17 6.43 -10.86
CA SER A 136 4.04 6.85 -11.97
C SER A 136 4.37 5.68 -12.90
N CYS A 137 4.61 4.49 -12.34
CA CYS A 137 4.81 3.26 -13.10
C CYS A 137 3.58 2.96 -13.97
N VAL A 138 2.38 3.04 -13.40
CA VAL A 138 1.13 2.74 -14.11
C VAL A 138 0.83 3.76 -15.20
N ILE A 139 0.90 5.07 -14.89
CA ILE A 139 0.56 6.13 -15.87
C ILE A 139 1.54 6.19 -17.05
N SER A 140 2.78 5.71 -16.87
CA SER A 140 3.76 5.62 -17.96
C SER A 140 3.32 4.69 -19.11
N ARG A 141 2.33 3.81 -18.84
CA ARG A 141 1.79 2.86 -19.81
C ARG A 141 0.55 3.44 -20.49
N PRO A 142 0.56 3.61 -21.83
CA PRO A 142 -0.55 4.23 -22.55
C PRO A 142 -1.90 3.55 -22.31
N GLN A 143 -1.93 2.22 -22.18
CA GLN A 143 -3.15 1.44 -21.96
C GLN A 143 -3.83 1.67 -20.61
N HIS A 144 -3.14 2.25 -19.62
CA HIS A 144 -3.69 2.52 -18.29
C HIS A 144 -3.99 3.99 -18.05
N ARG A 145 -3.80 4.84 -19.08
CA ARG A 145 -4.00 6.28 -18.97
C ARG A 145 -5.44 6.63 -18.56
N TYR A 146 -6.41 5.81 -18.98
CA TYR A 146 -7.82 5.95 -18.61
C TYR A 146 -8.07 5.92 -17.10
N LEU A 147 -7.21 5.26 -16.31
CA LEU A 147 -7.30 5.22 -14.86
C LEU A 147 -7.01 6.59 -14.21
N PHE A 148 -6.39 7.51 -14.96
CA PHE A 148 -5.97 8.83 -14.51
C PHE A 148 -6.72 9.97 -15.22
N GLU A 149 -7.75 9.66 -16.03
CA GLU A 149 -8.45 10.67 -16.82
C GLU A 149 -9.41 11.55 -16.01
N ASN A 150 -9.73 11.17 -14.76
CA ASN A 150 -10.56 12.01 -13.89
C ASN A 150 -9.77 13.23 -13.39
N PRO A 151 -10.08 14.46 -13.88
CA PRO A 151 -9.32 15.64 -13.52
C PRO A 151 -9.51 16.04 -12.05
N GLU A 152 -10.65 15.72 -11.42
CA GLU A 152 -10.88 15.98 -10.00
C GLU A 152 -9.95 15.12 -9.12
N THR A 153 -9.73 13.87 -9.50
CA THR A 153 -8.85 12.94 -8.77
C THR A 153 -7.39 13.40 -8.84
N LEU A 154 -6.94 13.84 -10.02
CA LEU A 154 -5.60 14.42 -10.19
C LEU A 154 -5.45 15.73 -9.44
N GLN A 155 -6.45 16.61 -9.47
CA GLN A 155 -6.42 17.87 -8.74
C GLN A 155 -6.31 17.63 -7.22
N LYS A 156 -7.13 16.72 -6.66
CA LYS A 156 -7.07 16.35 -5.24
C LYS A 156 -5.70 15.78 -4.87
N LEU A 157 -5.10 14.94 -5.72
CA LEU A 157 -3.76 14.41 -5.50
C LEU A 157 -2.72 15.54 -5.47
N CYS A 158 -2.75 16.44 -6.46
CA CYS A 158 -1.85 17.59 -6.50
C CYS A 158 -2.00 18.46 -5.24
N GLU A 159 -3.22 18.82 -4.85
CA GLU A 159 -3.46 19.75 -3.74
C GLU A 159 -3.22 19.15 -2.36
N LYS A 160 -3.57 17.87 -2.16
CA LYS A 160 -3.54 17.23 -0.83
C LYS A 160 -2.27 16.43 -0.56
N VAL A 161 -1.58 15.99 -1.61
CA VAL A 161 -0.44 15.08 -1.47
C VAL A 161 0.82 15.72 -2.04
N ILE A 162 0.79 16.22 -3.27
CA ILE A 162 2.00 16.73 -3.92
C ILE A 162 2.40 18.10 -3.35
N LEU A 163 1.50 19.09 -3.34
CA LEU A 163 1.80 20.45 -2.87
C LEU A 163 2.26 20.49 -1.39
N PRO A 164 1.63 19.78 -0.44
CA PRO A 164 2.11 19.77 0.95
C PRO A 164 3.48 19.14 1.12
N ASN A 165 3.87 18.21 0.23
CA ASN A 165 5.19 17.57 0.25
C ASN A 165 6.23 18.30 -0.62
N MET A 166 5.82 19.20 -1.53
CA MET A 166 6.71 20.05 -2.33
C MET A 166 7.20 21.31 -1.59
N HIS A 167 6.47 21.77 -0.56
CA HIS A 167 6.96 22.88 0.25
C HIS A 167 8.29 22.46 0.87
N PHE A 168 9.35 23.21 0.55
CA PHE A 168 10.67 22.99 1.10
C PHE A 168 10.52 22.96 2.62
N ARG A 169 10.72 21.78 3.23
CA ARG A 169 10.79 21.63 4.68
C ARG A 169 12.14 22.21 5.12
N GLY A 170 12.24 23.54 5.02
CA GLY A 170 13.36 24.31 5.56
C GLY A 170 13.44 24.02 7.05
N LYS A 171 14.61 23.58 7.49
CA LYS A 171 14.96 23.55 8.90
C LYS A 171 14.89 24.96 9.50
#